data_AF-A0A4R4JE01-F1
#
_entry.id   AF-A0A4R4JE01-F1
#
_cell.length_a   1.000
_cell.length_b   1.000
_cell.length_c   1.000
_cell.angle_alpha   90.00
_cell.angle_beta   90.00
_cell.angle_gamma   90.00
#
_symmetry.space_group_name_H-M   'P 1'
#
loop_
_entity.id
_entity.type
_entity.pdbx_description
1 polymer ?
#
loop_
_entity_poly.entity_id
_entity_poly.type
_entity_poly.pdbx_seq_one_letter_code
_entity_poly.pdbx_strand_id
1 'polypeptide(L)'
;MWEVITTECFDEWFLAQEDALRESVYEAMGVLEKFGPNLGRSYVDTLSGSDFPNMKELRVQHAGNPIRAFFAFDPTRRAIILCAGDKTGLNEKRFYKDMIRLADSEYRKHLAKLEK
;
A
#
# COMPACT_ATOMS: atom_id res chain seq x y z
N MET A 1 8.04 -3.40 16.50
CA MET A 1 8.29 -2.83 15.16
C MET A 1 8.02 -3.96 14.17
N TRP A 2 7.16 -3.70 13.20
CA TRP A 2 6.77 -4.62 12.14
C TRP A 2 7.73 -4.47 10.98
N GLU A 3 8.17 -5.56 10.36
CA GLU A 3 8.92 -5.44 9.12
C GLU A 3 7.98 -4.93 8.01
N VAL A 4 8.41 -3.89 7.29
CA VAL A 4 7.73 -3.38 6.10
C VAL A 4 8.58 -3.74 4.88
N ILE A 5 8.03 -4.60 4.02
CA ILE A 5 8.65 -4.99 2.75
C ILE A 5 7.86 -4.41 1.59
N THR A 6 8.50 -4.32 0.43
CA THR A 6 7.90 -3.78 -0.79
C THR A 6 7.97 -4.80 -1.92
N THR A 7 7.13 -4.59 -2.92
CA THR A 7 7.21 -5.31 -4.20
C THR A 7 7.92 -4.45 -5.23
N GLU A 8 8.49 -5.09 -6.27
CA GLU A 8 9.09 -4.40 -7.40
C GLU A 8 8.12 -3.38 -8.04
N CYS A 9 6.82 -3.72 -8.12
CA CYS A 9 5.80 -2.81 -8.65
C CYS A 9 5.70 -1.51 -7.84
N PHE A 10 5.73 -1.61 -6.51
CA PHE A 10 5.77 -0.43 -5.65
C PHE A 10 7.10 0.32 -5.80
N ASP A 11 8.23 -0.38 -5.83
CA ASP A 11 9.56 0.23 -5.90
C ASP A 11 9.75 1.03 -7.18
N GLU A 12 9.33 0.49 -8.33
CA GLU A 12 9.35 1.19 -9.62
C GLU A 12 8.51 2.47 -9.57
N TRP A 13 7.30 2.40 -9.01
CA TRP A 13 6.46 3.58 -8.84
C TRP A 13 7.12 4.59 -7.89
N PHE A 14 7.65 4.14 -6.76
CA PHE A 14 8.23 4.99 -5.71
C PHE A 14 9.47 5.72 -6.21
N LEU A 15 10.37 5.03 -6.92
CA LEU A 15 11.60 5.61 -7.47
C LEU A 15 11.34 6.60 -8.60
N ALA A 16 10.18 6.54 -9.26
CA ALA A 16 9.78 7.50 -10.28
C ALA A 16 9.22 8.82 -9.70
N GLN A 17 9.00 8.89 -8.38
CA GLN A 17 8.46 10.09 -7.73
C GLN A 17 9.55 11.10 -7.34
N GLU A 18 9.15 12.35 -7.17
CA GLU A 18 10.02 13.40 -6.63
C GLU A 18 10.37 13.16 -5.15
N ASP A 19 11.52 13.70 -4.72
CA ASP A 19 12.09 13.49 -3.37
C ASP A 19 11.09 13.81 -2.25
N ALA A 20 10.36 14.93 -2.37
CA ALA A 20 9.40 15.36 -1.35
C ALA A 20 8.23 14.37 -1.19
N LEU A 21 7.75 13.79 -2.29
CA LEU A 21 6.71 12.77 -2.25
C LEU A 21 7.26 11.46 -1.69
N ARG A 22 8.48 11.06 -2.08
CA ARG A 22 9.16 9.88 -1.53
C ARG A 22 9.31 9.99 -0.01
N GLU A 23 9.71 11.15 0.50
CA GLU A 23 9.83 11.43 1.93
C GLU A 23 8.48 11.26 2.65
N SER A 24 7.41 11.85 2.13
CA SER A 24 6.06 11.73 2.72
C SER A 24 5.56 10.28 2.77
N VAL A 25 5.84 9.50 1.73
CA VAL A 25 5.48 8.07 1.70
C VAL A 25 6.35 7.29 2.68
N TYR A 26 7.65 7.57 2.76
CA TYR A 26 8.57 6.92 3.68
C TYR A 26 8.20 7.17 5.15
N GLU A 27 7.79 8.38 5.51
CA GLU A 27 7.28 8.70 6.84
C GLU A 27 6.03 7.86 7.19
N ALA A 28 5.09 7.74 6.24
CA ALA A 28 3.90 6.93 6.43
C ALA A 28 4.23 5.44 6.58
N MET A 29 5.23 4.94 5.86
CA MET A 29 5.77 3.58 6.03
C MET A 29 6.35 3.39 7.42
N GLY A 30 7.10 4.36 7.96
CA GLY A 30 7.62 4.29 9.33
C GLY A 30 6.52 4.28 10.40
N VAL A 31 5.40 4.97 10.18
CA VAL A 31 4.22 4.88 11.05
C VAL A 31 3.63 3.47 11.00
N LEU A 32 3.48 2.89 9.79
CA LEU A 32 3.03 1.50 9.63
C LEU A 32 3.98 0.50 10.30
N GLU A 33 5.28 0.69 10.17
CA GLU A 33 6.32 -0.11 10.83
C GLU A 33 6.19 -0.07 12.36
N LYS A 34 5.92 1.11 12.91
CA LYS A 34 5.81 1.30 14.36
C LYS A 34 4.55 0.66 14.94
N PHE A 35 3.41 0.84 14.30
CA PHE A 35 2.10 0.48 14.87
C PHE A 35 1.52 -0.83 14.31
N GLY A 36 1.91 -1.24 13.11
CA GLY A 36 1.45 -2.47 12.45
C GLY A 36 -0.09 -2.58 12.43
N PRO A 37 -0.68 -3.73 12.79
CA PRO A 37 -2.13 -3.94 12.82
C PRO A 37 -2.91 -3.00 13.75
N ASN A 38 -2.24 -2.35 14.71
CA ASN A 38 -2.88 -1.37 15.59
C ASN A 38 -3.02 0.01 14.92
N LEU A 39 -2.45 0.20 13.73
CA LEU A 39 -2.63 1.42 12.95
C LEU A 39 -4.03 1.44 12.34
N GLY A 40 -4.87 2.35 12.83
CA GLY A 40 -6.25 2.53 12.38
C GLY A 40 -6.45 3.79 11.55
N ARG A 41 -7.73 4.15 11.40
CA ARG A 41 -8.13 5.43 10.81
C ARG A 41 -7.58 6.60 11.64
N SER A 42 -7.15 7.70 11.04
CA SER A 42 -7.29 8.08 9.62
C SER A 42 -6.17 7.59 8.69
N TYR A 43 -5.12 6.92 9.20
CA TYR A 43 -3.95 6.55 8.41
C TYR A 43 -4.18 5.32 7.52
N VAL A 44 -4.99 4.38 7.96
CA VAL A 44 -5.25 3.12 7.27
C VAL A 44 -6.75 2.90 7.12
N ASP A 45 -7.16 2.30 6.00
CA ASP A 45 -8.49 1.73 5.83
C ASP A 45 -8.43 0.35 5.18
N THR A 46 -9.48 -0.45 5.34
CA THR A 46 -9.60 -1.76 4.68
C THR A 46 -10.28 -1.58 3.32
N LEU A 47 -9.72 -2.19 2.28
CA LEU A 47 -10.23 -2.09 0.92
C LEU A 47 -11.29 -3.17 0.65
N SER A 48 -12.51 -2.73 0.31
CA SER A 48 -13.58 -3.62 -0.13
C SER A 48 -13.43 -3.98 -1.60
N GLY A 49 -13.73 -5.23 -1.97
CA GLY A 49 -13.75 -5.69 -3.37
C GLY A 49 -12.45 -6.33 -3.85
N SER A 50 -11.47 -6.45 -2.95
CA SER A 50 -10.27 -7.28 -3.11
C SER A 50 -10.60 -8.77 -2.97
N ASP A 51 -9.89 -9.62 -3.71
CA ASP A 51 -9.91 -11.08 -3.53
C ASP A 51 -9.40 -11.49 -2.13
N PHE A 52 -8.61 -10.62 -1.50
CA PHE A 52 -8.02 -10.82 -0.19
C PHE A 52 -8.68 -9.92 0.88
N PRO A 53 -9.31 -10.47 1.93
CA PRO A 53 -10.08 -9.69 2.91
C PRO A 53 -9.21 -8.83 3.84
N ASN A 54 -7.91 -9.08 3.89
CA ASN A 54 -6.93 -8.32 4.67
C ASN A 54 -6.26 -7.18 3.88
N MET A 55 -6.70 -6.93 2.64
CA MET A 55 -6.17 -5.85 1.79
C MET A 55 -6.52 -4.47 2.36
N LYS A 56 -5.53 -3.59 2.43
CA LYS A 56 -5.61 -2.28 3.09
C LYS A 56 -5.01 -1.18 2.23
N GLU A 57 -5.41 0.05 2.49
CA GLU A 57 -4.73 1.25 2.00
C GLU A 57 -4.04 2.00 3.14
N LEU A 58 -2.82 2.44 2.89
CA LEU A 58 -2.12 3.47 3.63
C LEU A 58 -2.41 4.82 2.96
N ARG A 59 -2.92 5.76 3.75
CA ARG A 59 -3.46 7.05 3.31
C ARG A 59 -2.42 8.13 3.58
N VAL A 60 -1.76 8.58 2.52
CA VAL A 60 -0.73 9.62 2.58
C VAL A 60 -1.30 10.90 1.96
N GLN A 61 -1.09 12.03 2.63
CA GLN A 61 -1.44 13.35 2.10
C GLN A 61 -0.14 14.07 1.77
N HIS A 62 0.03 14.46 0.51
CA HIS A 62 1.23 15.15 0.06
C HIS A 62 0.84 16.40 -0.73
N ALA A 63 1.17 17.59 -0.22
CA ALA A 63 0.85 18.87 -0.85
C ALA A 63 -0.63 19.06 -1.29
N GLY A 64 -1.57 18.41 -0.59
CA GLY A 64 -3.00 18.40 -0.93
C GLY A 64 -3.46 17.20 -1.79
N ASN A 65 -2.52 16.43 -2.34
CA ASN A 65 -2.79 15.26 -3.17
C ASN A 65 -2.94 13.99 -2.31
N PRO A 66 -4.05 13.24 -2.49
CA PRO A 66 -4.26 11.97 -1.81
C PRO A 66 -3.52 10.82 -2.48
N ILE A 67 -2.38 10.47 -1.91
CA ILE A 67 -1.59 9.31 -2.32
C ILE A 67 -2.06 8.09 -1.54
N ARG A 68 -2.25 6.96 -2.22
CA ARG A 68 -2.69 5.70 -1.61
C ARG A 68 -1.71 4.59 -1.95
N ALA A 69 -1.12 4.00 -0.92
CA ALA A 69 -0.30 2.80 -1.05
C ALA A 69 -1.11 1.60 -0.56
N PHE A 70 -1.27 0.57 -1.38
CA PHE A 70 -2.04 -0.62 -1.01
C PHE A 70 -1.10 -1.66 -0.43
N PHE A 71 -1.54 -2.28 0.66
CA PHE A 71 -0.71 -3.21 1.41
C PHE A 71 -1.55 -4.30 2.08
N ALA A 72 -0.89 -5.36 2.51
CA ALA A 72 -1.48 -6.41 3.32
C ALA A 72 -0.51 -6.84 4.43
N PHE A 73 -1.03 -7.41 5.51
CA PHE A 73 -0.22 -8.16 6.46
C PHE A 73 -0.12 -9.60 5.99
N ASP A 74 1.10 -10.09 5.75
CA ASP A 74 1.32 -11.46 5.29
C ASP A 74 1.28 -12.50 6.43
N PRO A 75 1.19 -13.80 6.12
CA PRO A 75 1.18 -14.87 7.13
C PRO A 75 2.42 -14.92 8.02
N THR A 76 3.54 -14.34 7.56
CA THR A 76 4.81 -14.26 8.31
C THR A 76 4.93 -13.02 9.19
N ARG A 77 3.83 -12.29 9.39
CA ARG A 77 3.76 -11.08 10.24
C ARG A 77 4.62 -9.92 9.73
N ARG A 78 4.59 -9.69 8.42
CA ARG A 78 5.18 -8.49 7.79
C ARG A 78 4.09 -7.67 7.11
N ALA A 79 4.29 -6.36 7.03
CA ALA A 79 3.49 -5.52 6.16
C ALA A 79 4.15 -5.49 4.77
N ILE A 80 3.44 -5.92 3.73
CA ILE A 80 3.92 -5.85 2.35
C ILE A 80 3.18 -4.76 1.58
N ILE A 81 3.91 -3.77 1.07
CA ILE A 81 3.36 -2.73 0.19
C ILE A 81 3.44 -3.19 -1.27
N LEU A 82 2.28 -3.20 -1.92
CA LEU A 82 2.04 -3.90 -3.17
C LEU A 82 2.04 -2.95 -4.37
N CYS A 83 1.46 -1.77 -4.22
CA CYS A 83 1.46 -0.72 -5.24
C CYS A 83 1.07 0.60 -4.59
N ALA A 84 1.26 1.71 -5.32
CA ALA A 84 0.78 3.01 -4.88
C ALA A 84 0.38 3.89 -6.08
N GLY A 85 -0.42 4.92 -5.81
CA GLY A 85 -0.86 5.85 -6.83
C GLY A 85 -1.44 7.14 -6.26
N ASP A 86 -1.40 8.19 -7.07
CA ASP A 86 -2.08 9.45 -6.80
C ASP A 86 -3.53 9.37 -7.27
N LYS A 87 -4.47 9.65 -6.36
CA LYS A 87 -5.91 9.65 -6.65
C LYS A 87 -6.40 11.01 -7.21
N THR A 88 -5.55 12.04 -7.25
CA THR A 88 -5.91 13.41 -7.66
C THR A 88 -6.55 13.46 -9.05
N GLY A 89 -7.75 14.03 -9.13
CA GLY A 89 -8.47 14.23 -10.41
C GLY A 89 -8.97 12.93 -11.07
N LEU A 90 -8.80 11.77 -10.45
CA LEU A 90 -9.23 10.49 -11.01
C LEU A 90 -10.67 10.14 -10.64
N ASN A 91 -11.32 9.37 -11.51
CA ASN A 91 -12.59 8.73 -11.16
C ASN A 91 -12.34 7.70 -10.06
N GLU A 92 -12.82 7.98 -8.84
CA GLU A 92 -12.49 7.17 -7.66
C GLU A 92 -12.83 5.70 -7.83
N LYS A 93 -14.00 5.39 -8.40
CA LYS A 93 -14.42 3.99 -8.60
C LYS A 93 -13.48 3.25 -9.53
N ARG A 94 -13.01 3.90 -10.58
CA ARG A 94 -12.05 3.33 -11.52
C ARG A 94 -10.67 3.17 -10.88
N PHE A 95 -10.19 4.20 -10.18
CA PHE A 95 -8.91 4.18 -9.46
C PHE A 95 -8.84 2.98 -8.52
N TYR A 96 -9.83 2.83 -7.62
CA TYR A 96 -9.84 1.72 -6.67
C TYR A 96 -9.97 0.37 -7.37
N LYS A 97 -10.82 0.24 -8.40
CA LYS A 97 -10.97 -1.01 -9.14
C LYS A 97 -9.65 -1.45 -9.79
N ASP A 98 -8.92 -0.53 -10.41
CA ASP A 98 -7.68 -0.84 -11.12
C ASP A 98 -6.53 -1.11 -10.14
N MET A 99 -6.42 -0.30 -9.07
CA MET A 99 -5.41 -0.49 -8.02
C MET A 99 -5.61 -1.79 -7.22
N ILE A 100 -6.86 -2.15 -6.89
CA ILE A 100 -7.17 -3.41 -6.19
C ILE A 100 -6.73 -4.61 -7.04
N ARG A 101 -7.04 -4.60 -8.34
CA ARG A 101 -6.62 -5.69 -9.25
C ARG A 101 -5.10 -5.85 -9.31
N LEU A 102 -4.37 -4.73 -9.31
CA LEU A 102 -2.91 -4.74 -9.27
C LEU A 102 -2.41 -5.30 -7.94
N ALA A 103 -2.93 -4.81 -6.82
CA ALA A 103 -2.57 -5.28 -5.48
C ALA A 103 -2.87 -6.77 -5.27
N ASP A 104 -4.01 -7.27 -5.74
CA ASP A 104 -4.39 -8.69 -5.67
C ASP A 104 -3.42 -9.56 -6.47
N SER A 105 -3.01 -9.12 -7.66
CA SER A 105 -1.99 -9.80 -8.45
C SER A 105 -0.65 -9.87 -7.70
N GLU A 106 -0.17 -8.75 -7.18
CA GLU A 106 1.11 -8.70 -6.46
C GLU A 106 1.09 -9.52 -5.17
N TYR A 107 -0.01 -9.47 -4.41
CA TYR A 107 -0.12 -10.24 -3.17
C TYR A 107 -0.20 -11.74 -3.44
N ARG A 108 -0.92 -12.16 -4.49
CA ARG A 108 -0.95 -13.57 -4.92
C ARG A 108 0.44 -14.08 -5.29
N LYS A 109 1.24 -13.27 -6.02
CA LYS A 109 2.64 -13.61 -6.34
C LYS A 109 3.49 -13.73 -5.07
N HIS A 110 3.32 -12.85 -4.10
CA HIS A 110 4.03 -12.91 -2.82
C HIS A 110 3.69 -14.19 -2.04
N LEU A 111 2.42 -14.51 -1.88
CA LEU A 111 1.99 -15.72 -1.18
C LEU A 111 2.56 -16.99 -1.83
N ALA A 112 2.53 -17.09 -3.15
CA ALA A 112 3.11 -18.21 -3.88
C ALA A 112 4.64 -18.36 -3.71
N LYS A 113 5.35 -17.28 -3.35
CA LYS A 113 6.78 -17.33 -3.01
C LYS A 113 7.02 -17.82 -1.58
N LEU A 114 6.06 -17.62 -0.65
CA LEU A 114 6.16 -18.06 0.74
C LEU A 114 5.79 -19.54 0.94
N GLU A 115 5.01 -20.12 0.02
CA GLU A 115 4.64 -21.54 0.06
C GLU A 115 5.74 -22.48 -0.46
N LYS A 116 6.87 -21.93 -0.93
CA LYS A 116 8.05 -22.68 -1.39
C LYS A 116 9.11 -22.75 -0.30
#